data_AF-W2JZ68-F1
#
_entry.id   AF-W2JZ68-F1
#
_cell.length_a   1.000
_cell.length_b   1.000
_cell.length_c   1.000
_cell.angle_alpha   90.00
_cell.angle_beta   90.00
_cell.angle_gamma   90.00
#
_symmetry.space_group_name_H-M   'P 1'
#
loop_
_entity.id
_entity.type
_entity.pdbx_description
1 polymer ?
#
loop_
_entity_poly.entity_id
_entity_poly.type
_entity_poly.pdbx_seq_one_letter_code
_entity_poly.pdbx_strand_id
1 'polypeptide(L)'
;MASDAIDVTTSDSDHEEGAEDGSSSYQVLESFRTAAEAIIYMDSYSPYRFSVLHGSSRVGGLVTTYSCASNDPCDYTLCLYSQGDQHTVEARGAHTLKSTATEKKGINRSVLAEVESLLSGNGPKGCLIALQQRYQNNQARLCLIPTVAQLKNRKQYLNKQAAGWYYLFAYLNG
;
A
#
# COMPACT_ATOMS: atom_id res chain seq x y z
N MET A 1 28.72 -48.18 -61.24
CA MET A 1 29.14 -47.53 -59.99
C MET A 1 27.90 -46.96 -59.35
N ALA A 2 27.64 -47.36 -58.11
CA ALA A 2 26.42 -47.09 -57.36
C ALA A 2 26.66 -45.93 -56.40
N SER A 3 25.80 -44.91 -56.45
CA SER A 3 25.66 -43.77 -55.52
C SER A 3 24.35 -43.06 -55.93
N ASP A 4 23.36 -42.68 -55.13
CA ASP A 4 23.11 -42.78 -53.70
C ASP A 4 21.59 -42.73 -53.49
N ALA A 5 21.11 -43.47 -52.49
CA ALA A 5 19.78 -43.30 -51.90
C ALA A 5 19.99 -42.71 -50.50
N ILE A 6 19.31 -41.61 -50.18
CA ILE A 6 18.50 -41.41 -48.96
C ILE A 6 17.88 -40.00 -49.00
N ASP A 7 16.56 -39.94 -49.08
CA ASP A 7 15.76 -38.77 -48.72
C ASP A 7 15.39 -38.94 -47.25
N VAL A 8 16.04 -38.17 -46.37
CA VAL A 8 15.72 -38.10 -44.94
C VAL A 8 14.84 -36.88 -44.74
N THR A 9 13.54 -37.12 -44.62
CA THR A 9 12.60 -36.17 -44.01
C THR A 9 12.30 -36.67 -42.61
N THR A 10 12.89 -36.04 -41.60
CA THR A 10 12.32 -35.81 -40.26
C THR A 10 13.19 -34.77 -39.56
N SER A 11 12.74 -33.53 -39.52
CA SER A 11 13.18 -32.58 -38.50
C SER A 11 11.93 -32.11 -37.77
N ASP A 12 11.64 -32.80 -36.67
CA ASP A 12 10.93 -32.21 -35.54
C ASP A 12 11.72 -31.00 -35.10
N SER A 13 11.17 -29.81 -35.36
CA SER A 13 11.69 -28.58 -34.78
C SER A 13 11.10 -28.48 -33.38
N ASP A 14 11.88 -28.91 -32.40
CA ASP A 14 11.65 -28.65 -30.98
C ASP A 14 11.44 -27.15 -30.78
N HIS A 15 10.20 -26.77 -30.52
CA HIS A 15 9.82 -25.42 -30.14
C HIS A 15 10.16 -25.24 -28.66
N GLU A 16 11.45 -25.10 -28.37
CA GLU A 16 11.95 -24.63 -27.09
C GLU A 16 11.67 -23.12 -27.01
N GLU A 17 10.41 -22.76 -26.73
CA GLU A 17 10.10 -21.48 -26.07
C GLU A 17 10.61 -21.59 -24.63
N GLY A 18 11.92 -21.42 -24.48
CA GLY A 18 12.54 -21.07 -23.23
C GLY A 18 11.95 -19.75 -22.77
N ALA A 19 10.93 -19.85 -21.92
CA ALA A 19 10.29 -18.74 -21.23
C ALA A 19 11.36 -17.78 -20.73
N GLU A 20 11.24 -16.52 -21.14
CA GLU A 20 12.05 -15.42 -20.67
C GLU A 20 12.05 -15.42 -19.14
N ASP A 21 13.20 -15.80 -18.54
CA ASP A 21 13.50 -15.56 -17.12
C ASP A 21 13.69 -14.06 -16.91
N GLY A 22 12.59 -13.31 -17.04
CA GLY A 22 12.47 -11.97 -16.54
C GLY A 22 12.28 -12.04 -15.03
N SER A 23 13.32 -12.47 -14.30
CA SER A 23 13.42 -12.42 -12.85
C SER A 23 13.34 -10.96 -12.38
N SER A 24 12.13 -10.43 -12.38
CA SER A 24 11.79 -9.19 -11.71
C SER A 24 11.55 -9.56 -10.24
N SER A 25 12.67 -9.85 -9.56
CA SER A 25 12.68 -10.35 -8.20
C SER A 25 11.99 -9.35 -7.28
N TYR A 26 10.94 -9.79 -6.61
CA TYR A 26 10.34 -9.07 -5.51
C TYR A 26 11.38 -8.86 -4.40
N GLN A 27 11.58 -7.62 -3.98
CA GLN A 27 12.43 -7.30 -2.84
C GLN A 27 11.58 -7.35 -1.57
N VAL A 28 11.89 -8.26 -0.65
CA VAL A 28 11.23 -8.31 0.66
C VAL A 28 11.61 -7.05 1.44
N LEU A 29 10.61 -6.30 1.87
CA LEU A 29 10.77 -5.10 2.68
C LEU A 29 10.70 -5.42 4.17
N GLU A 30 9.62 -6.07 4.61
CA GLU A 30 9.38 -6.39 6.04
C GLU A 30 8.30 -7.47 6.22
N SER A 31 8.31 -8.18 7.36
CA SER A 31 7.30 -9.17 7.77
C SER A 31 6.54 -8.76 9.04
N PHE A 32 5.24 -9.04 9.06
CA PHE A 32 4.32 -8.67 10.14
C PHE A 32 3.48 -9.87 10.60
N ARG A 33 2.97 -9.78 11.83
CA ARG A 33 2.06 -10.79 12.42
C ARG A 33 0.60 -10.56 12.04
N THR A 34 0.27 -9.34 11.61
CA THR A 34 -1.09 -9.01 11.18
C THR A 34 -1.07 -8.26 9.85
N ALA A 35 -2.09 -8.50 9.01
CA ALA A 35 -2.25 -7.77 7.76
C ALA A 35 -2.43 -6.26 7.98
N ALA A 36 -3.02 -5.87 9.12
CA ALA A 36 -3.23 -4.48 9.49
C ALA A 36 -1.91 -3.74 9.69
N GLU A 37 -0.94 -4.33 10.39
CA GLU A 37 0.40 -3.77 10.55
C GLU A 37 1.13 -3.64 9.21
N ALA A 38 1.02 -4.65 8.34
CA ALA A 38 1.60 -4.60 7.01
C ALA A 38 1.00 -3.46 6.16
N ILE A 39 -0.32 -3.25 6.23
CA ILE A 39 -1.01 -2.15 5.54
C ILE A 39 -0.58 -0.79 6.10
N ILE A 40 -0.43 -0.68 7.43
CA ILE A 40 0.07 0.52 8.08
C ILE A 40 1.50 0.81 7.62
N TYR A 41 2.36 -0.22 7.56
CA TYR A 41 3.71 -0.10 7.06
C TYR A 41 3.73 0.38 5.61
N MET A 42 2.98 -0.27 4.71
CA MET A 42 2.85 0.17 3.31
C MET A 42 2.40 1.63 3.20
N ASP A 43 1.50 2.09 4.08
CA ASP A 43 1.07 3.49 4.09
C ASP A 43 2.14 4.46 4.61
N SER A 44 3.06 4.02 5.46
CA SER A 44 4.18 4.83 5.97
C SER A 44 5.44 4.76 5.10
N TYR A 45 5.63 3.64 4.38
CA TYR A 45 6.86 3.31 3.66
C TYR A 45 7.13 4.24 2.48
N SER A 46 6.06 4.71 1.82
CA SER A 46 6.17 5.57 0.66
C SER A 46 5.20 6.76 0.76
N PRO A 47 5.62 7.96 0.32
CA PRO A 47 4.76 9.14 0.29
C PRO A 47 3.61 9.01 -0.73
N TYR A 48 3.68 8.01 -1.62
CA TYR A 48 2.71 7.81 -2.70
C TYR A 48 1.54 6.92 -2.29
N ARG A 49 0.35 7.21 -2.83
CA ARG A 49 -0.81 6.33 -2.66
C ARG A 49 -0.63 5.05 -3.46
N PHE A 50 -1.13 3.97 -2.87
CA PHE A 50 -1.22 2.66 -3.49
C PHE A 50 -2.69 2.25 -3.56
N SER A 51 -3.12 1.77 -4.73
CA SER A 51 -4.44 1.19 -4.94
C SER A 51 -4.30 -0.31 -5.18
N VAL A 52 -5.28 -1.09 -4.74
CA VAL A 52 -5.33 -2.52 -5.07
C VAL A 52 -5.39 -2.67 -6.58
N LEU A 53 -4.43 -3.40 -7.14
CA LEU A 53 -4.38 -3.71 -8.56
C LEU A 53 -5.11 -5.03 -8.82
N HIS A 54 -4.65 -6.11 -8.17
CA HIS A 54 -5.28 -7.41 -8.24
C HIS A 54 -4.86 -8.29 -7.05
N GLY A 55 -5.62 -9.35 -6.79
CA GLY A 55 -5.20 -10.46 -5.94
C GLY A 55 -4.69 -11.62 -6.78
N SER A 56 -3.80 -12.43 -6.23
CA SER A 56 -3.41 -13.73 -6.77
C SER A 56 -3.07 -14.69 -5.62
N SER A 57 -2.78 -15.95 -5.93
CA SER A 57 -2.33 -16.92 -4.94
C SER A 57 -0.93 -17.40 -5.29
N ARG A 58 -0.10 -17.64 -4.28
CA ARG A 58 1.18 -18.36 -4.38
C ARG A 58 1.07 -19.63 -3.53
N VAL A 59 2.02 -20.56 -3.66
CA VAL A 59 1.98 -21.83 -2.92
C VAL A 59 1.91 -21.54 -1.42
N GLY A 60 0.78 -21.89 -0.80
CA GLY A 60 0.56 -21.72 0.64
C GLY A 60 0.13 -20.32 1.09
N GLY A 61 -0.21 -19.40 0.19
CA GLY A 61 -0.60 -18.05 0.59
C GLY A 61 -1.30 -17.18 -0.46
N LEU A 62 -1.88 -16.08 0.01
CA LEU A 62 -2.56 -15.08 -0.79
C LEU A 62 -1.61 -13.90 -1.07
N VAL A 63 -1.60 -13.38 -2.30
CA VAL A 63 -0.89 -12.17 -2.66
C VAL A 63 -1.91 -11.09 -3.03
N THR A 64 -1.79 -9.92 -2.42
CA THR A 64 -2.48 -8.71 -2.88
C THR A 64 -1.46 -7.75 -3.47
N THR A 65 -1.57 -7.46 -4.76
CA THR A 65 -0.71 -6.51 -5.44
C THR A 65 -1.35 -5.14 -5.43
N TYR A 66 -0.55 -4.13 -5.11
CA TYR A 66 -0.93 -2.73 -5.10
C TYR A 66 -0.06 -1.96 -6.11
N SER A 67 -0.70 -1.15 -6.94
CA SER A 67 -0.02 -0.25 -7.87
C SER A 67 0.07 1.16 -7.30
N CYS A 68 1.13 1.88 -7.66
CA CYS A 68 1.21 3.32 -7.41
C CYS A 68 0.04 4.04 -8.10
N ALA A 69 -0.68 4.89 -7.35
CA ALA A 69 -1.80 5.68 -7.85
C ALA A 69 -1.36 7.05 -8.41
N SER A 70 -0.24 7.09 -9.13
CA SER A 70 0.19 8.28 -9.88
C SER A 70 -0.64 8.47 -11.14
N ASN A 71 -0.80 9.72 -11.59
CA ASN A 71 -1.47 10.00 -12.87
C ASN A 71 -0.60 9.62 -14.08
N ASP A 72 0.72 9.55 -13.88
CA ASP A 72 1.68 9.06 -14.87
C ASP A 72 1.87 7.54 -14.75
N PRO A 73 2.18 6.83 -15.87
CA PRO A 73 2.52 5.41 -15.84
C PRO A 73 3.71 5.18 -14.90
N CYS A 74 3.48 4.37 -13.88
CA CYS A 74 4.46 4.01 -12.86
C CYS A 74 4.42 2.50 -12.61
N ASP A 75 5.55 1.85 -12.85
CA ASP A 75 5.69 0.40 -12.73
C ASP A 75 6.01 -0.05 -11.30
N TYR A 76 6.00 0.88 -10.34
CA TYR A 76 6.26 0.59 -8.94
C TYR A 76 5.03 -0.08 -8.30
N THR A 77 5.26 -1.29 -7.77
CA THR A 77 4.23 -2.10 -7.12
C THR A 77 4.70 -2.56 -5.75
N LEU A 78 3.74 -2.64 -4.82
CA LEU A 78 3.90 -3.30 -3.54
C LEU A 78 3.05 -4.55 -3.53
N CYS A 79 3.55 -5.64 -2.97
CA CYS A 79 2.80 -6.87 -2.79
C CYS A 79 2.70 -7.20 -1.29
N LEU A 80 1.50 -7.51 -0.83
CA LEU A 80 1.26 -8.11 0.46
C LEU A 80 1.07 -9.61 0.28
N TYR A 81 2.07 -10.39 0.64
CA TYR A 81 1.99 -11.85 0.67
C TYR A 81 1.58 -12.30 2.08
N SER A 82 0.51 -13.09 2.17
CA SER A 82 -0.05 -13.60 3.42
C SER A 82 -0.03 -15.12 3.42
N GLN A 83 0.70 -15.70 4.37
CA GLN A 83 0.84 -17.15 4.54
C GLN A 83 0.66 -17.50 6.02
N GLY A 84 -0.46 -18.15 6.35
CA GLY A 84 -0.85 -18.38 7.75
C GLY A 84 -0.91 -17.06 8.52
N ASP A 85 -0.17 -16.98 9.63
CA ASP A 85 -0.08 -15.79 10.50
C ASP A 85 1.09 -14.86 10.13
N GLN A 86 1.71 -15.04 8.96
CA GLN A 86 2.80 -14.21 8.48
C GLN A 86 2.36 -13.38 7.27
N HIS A 87 2.62 -12.08 7.33
CA HIS A 87 2.28 -11.12 6.30
C HIS A 87 3.54 -10.36 5.86
N THR A 88 4.02 -10.61 4.66
CA THR A 88 5.25 -10.03 4.10
C THR A 88 4.93 -8.95 3.08
N VAL A 89 5.57 -7.79 3.20
CA VAL A 89 5.51 -6.73 2.21
C VAL A 89 6.71 -6.84 1.29
N GLU A 90 6.45 -6.91 0.00
CA GLU A 90 7.44 -6.98 -1.08
C GLU A 90 7.30 -5.77 -2.00
N ALA A 91 8.40 -5.32 -2.59
CA ALA A 91 8.42 -4.27 -3.59
C ALA A 91 8.95 -4.77 -4.94
N ARG A 92 8.43 -4.20 -6.02
CA ARG A 92 8.90 -4.46 -7.38
C ARG A 92 8.78 -3.19 -8.24
N GLY A 93 9.73 -3.03 -9.17
CA GLY A 93 9.75 -1.92 -10.11
C GLY A 93 10.40 -0.66 -9.52
N ALA A 94 10.33 0.44 -10.26
CA ALA A 94 10.87 1.74 -9.87
C ALA A 94 9.86 2.85 -10.13
N HIS A 95 9.89 3.90 -9.31
CA HIS A 95 9.13 5.10 -9.60
C HIS A 95 9.73 5.82 -10.81
N THR A 96 8.89 6.25 -11.74
CA THR A 96 9.30 7.14 -12.83
C THR A 96 9.58 8.53 -12.23
N LEU A 97 10.80 9.06 -12.47
CA LEU A 97 11.33 10.30 -11.90
C LEU A 97 10.46 11.55 -12.16
N LYS A 98 9.57 11.49 -13.17
CA LYS A 98 8.55 12.52 -13.44
C LYS A 98 7.34 12.33 -12.53
N SER A 99 7.55 12.36 -11.21
CA SER A 99 6.47 12.14 -10.28
C SER A 99 5.56 13.38 -10.22
N THR A 100 4.51 13.45 -11.05
CA THR A 100 3.31 14.27 -10.78
C THR A 100 2.39 13.57 -9.78
N ALA A 101 2.97 12.77 -8.89
CA ALA A 101 2.22 11.86 -8.04
C ALA A 101 1.23 12.67 -7.21
N THR A 102 -0.03 12.21 -7.18
CA THR A 102 -0.99 12.75 -6.24
C THR A 102 -0.49 12.36 -4.85
N GLU A 103 0.20 13.29 -4.18
CA GLU A 103 0.60 13.13 -2.79
C GLU A 103 -0.59 12.64 -1.97
N LYS A 104 -0.34 11.79 -0.96
CA LYS A 104 -1.37 11.29 -0.06
C LYS A 104 -2.20 12.45 0.51
N LYS A 105 -3.42 12.62 -0.02
CA LYS A 105 -4.41 13.54 0.55
C LYS A 105 -5.08 12.87 1.75
N GLY A 106 -4.92 13.49 2.92
CA GLY A 106 -5.53 13.04 4.18
C GLY A 106 -4.47 12.69 5.23
N ILE A 107 -4.93 12.30 6.42
CA ILE A 107 -4.07 11.89 7.52
C ILE A 107 -3.60 10.44 7.25
N ASN A 108 -2.31 10.18 7.44
CA ASN A 108 -1.73 8.85 7.28
C ASN A 108 -2.39 7.84 8.24
N ARG A 109 -2.69 6.64 7.77
CA ARG A 109 -3.43 5.63 8.56
C ARG A 109 -2.67 5.20 9.81
N SER A 110 -1.33 5.19 9.76
CA SER A 110 -0.48 4.84 10.91
C SER A 110 -0.67 5.77 12.12
N VAL A 111 -1.04 7.03 11.87
CA VAL A 111 -1.23 8.04 12.93
C VAL A 111 -2.69 8.41 13.12
N LEU A 112 -3.60 7.86 12.32
CA LEU A 112 -5.00 8.28 12.27
C LEU A 112 -5.73 8.05 13.60
N ALA A 113 -5.60 6.85 14.18
CA ALA A 113 -6.26 6.52 15.45
C ALA A 113 -5.77 7.44 16.58
N GLU A 114 -4.47 7.72 16.60
CA GLU A 114 -3.84 8.61 17.56
C GLU A 114 -4.29 10.07 17.38
N VAL A 115 -4.37 10.54 16.14
CA VAL A 115 -4.91 11.86 15.81
C VAL A 115 -6.36 11.99 16.26
N GLU A 116 -7.19 10.97 16.04
CA GLU A 116 -8.60 10.97 16.48
C GLU A 116 -8.72 11.01 17.99
N SER A 117 -7.91 10.21 18.70
CA SER A 117 -7.83 10.25 20.15
C SER A 117 -7.40 11.61 20.68
N LEU A 118 -6.50 12.32 19.99
CA LEU A 118 -6.08 13.66 20.40
C LEU A 118 -7.13 14.72 20.08
N LEU A 119 -7.82 14.61 18.95
CA LEU A 119 -8.83 15.57 18.50
C LEU A 119 -10.13 15.54 19.33
N SER A 120 -10.41 14.45 20.05
CA SER A 120 -11.56 14.32 20.95
C SER A 120 -11.49 15.33 22.11
N GLY A 121 -10.30 15.57 22.66
CA GLY A 121 -10.07 16.53 23.75
C GLY A 121 -9.38 17.84 23.33
N ASN A 122 -8.69 17.86 22.19
CA ASN A 122 -7.88 19.02 21.77
C ASN A 122 -8.43 19.72 20.52
N GLY A 123 -8.10 21.01 20.39
CA GLY A 123 -8.19 21.71 19.12
C GLY A 123 -7.11 21.25 18.12
N PRO A 124 -7.27 21.52 16.81
CA PRO A 124 -6.29 21.12 15.79
C PRO A 124 -4.84 21.55 16.08
N LYS A 125 -4.65 22.76 16.64
CA LYS A 125 -3.32 23.24 17.04
C LYS A 125 -2.73 22.46 18.22
N GLY A 126 -3.55 22.14 19.23
CA GLY A 126 -3.12 21.33 20.38
C GLY A 126 -2.77 19.90 19.98
N CYS A 127 -3.54 19.31 19.07
CA CYS A 127 -3.22 18.01 18.48
C CYS A 127 -1.88 18.04 17.74
N LEU A 128 -1.60 19.08 16.95
CA LEU A 128 -0.32 19.21 16.25
C LEU A 128 0.86 19.25 17.22
N ILE A 129 0.78 20.08 18.26
CA ILE A 129 1.84 20.22 19.27
C ILE A 129 2.07 18.87 19.98
N ALA A 130 1.00 18.18 20.38
CA ALA A 130 1.10 16.89 21.03
C ALA A 130 1.78 15.83 20.14
N LEU A 131 1.49 15.81 18.83
CA LEU A 131 2.13 14.90 17.88
C LEU A 131 3.62 15.25 17.68
N GLN A 132 3.96 16.53 17.57
CA GLN A 132 5.35 16.99 17.45
C GLN A 132 6.17 16.61 18.68
N GLN A 133 5.64 16.82 19.88
CA GLN A 133 6.30 16.44 21.13
C GLN A 133 6.46 14.93 21.23
N ARG A 134 5.43 14.15 20.87
CA ARG A 134 5.48 12.70 20.97
C ARG A 134 6.46 12.07 19.99
N TYR A 135 6.58 12.60 18.78
CA TYR A 135 7.49 12.06 17.76
C TYR A 135 8.84 12.76 17.72
N GLN A 136 9.17 13.64 18.68
CA GLN A 136 10.40 14.43 18.67
C GLN A 136 11.68 13.62 18.44
N ASN A 137 11.72 12.36 18.90
CA ASN A 137 12.87 11.46 18.77
C ASN A 137 12.72 10.43 17.64
N ASN A 138 11.66 10.50 16.84
CA ASN A 138 11.37 9.54 15.78
C ASN A 138 11.16 10.26 14.45
N GLN A 139 12.25 10.45 13.70
CA GLN A 139 12.25 11.19 12.44
C GLN A 139 11.32 10.58 11.38
N ALA A 140 11.21 9.25 11.33
CA ALA A 140 10.29 8.58 10.42
C ALA A 140 8.82 8.96 10.73
N ARG A 141 8.47 9.10 12.01
CA ARG A 141 7.11 9.52 12.42
C ARG A 141 6.87 11.03 12.31
N LEU A 142 7.91 11.86 12.41
CA LEU A 142 7.77 13.31 12.17
C LEU A 142 7.27 13.61 10.75
N CYS A 143 7.72 12.84 9.76
CA CYS A 143 7.27 12.96 8.37
C CYS A 143 5.79 12.61 8.16
N LEU A 144 5.16 11.94 9.14
CA LEU A 144 3.76 11.50 9.09
C LEU A 144 2.81 12.47 9.79
N ILE A 145 3.34 13.56 10.38
CA ILE A 145 2.52 14.53 11.11
C ILE A 145 1.59 15.25 10.11
N PRO A 146 0.26 15.20 10.32
CA PRO A 146 -0.69 15.87 9.46
C PRO A 146 -0.66 17.38 9.64
N THR A 147 -1.03 18.10 8.58
CA THR A 147 -1.11 19.55 8.61
C THR A 147 -2.31 20.04 9.43
N VAL A 148 -2.25 21.30 9.89
CA VAL A 148 -3.38 21.91 10.63
C VAL A 148 -4.68 21.89 9.82
N ALA A 149 -4.61 22.05 8.49
CA ALA A 149 -5.78 21.97 7.62
C ALA A 149 -6.39 20.57 7.60
N GLN A 150 -5.57 19.52 7.51
CA GLN A 150 -6.01 18.13 7.59
C GLN A 150 -6.66 17.82 8.95
N LEU A 151 -6.08 18.30 10.04
CA LEU A 151 -6.63 18.15 11.40
C LEU A 151 -7.98 18.86 11.56
N LYS A 152 -8.14 20.07 11.01
CA LYS A 152 -9.42 20.79 10.97
C LYS A 152 -10.48 19.97 10.21
N ASN A 153 -10.15 19.50 9.02
CA ASN A 153 -11.06 18.70 8.20
C ASN A 153 -11.47 17.40 8.92
N ARG A 154 -10.53 16.71 9.57
CA ARG A 154 -10.84 15.50 10.33
C ARG A 154 -11.74 15.79 11.53
N LYS A 155 -11.48 16.86 12.29
CA LYS A 155 -12.34 17.24 13.41
C LYS A 155 -13.77 17.55 12.96
N GLN A 156 -13.94 18.26 11.86
CA GLN A 156 -15.27 18.50 11.28
C GLN A 156 -15.96 17.21 10.86
N TYR A 157 -15.23 16.27 10.26
CA TYR A 157 -15.78 14.95 9.91
C TYR A 157 -16.26 14.19 11.16
N LEU A 158 -15.45 14.11 12.23
CA LEU A 158 -15.82 13.44 13.48
C LEU A 158 -17.07 14.06 14.12
N ASN A 159 -17.17 15.39 14.13
CA ASN A 159 -18.35 16.08 14.66
C ASN A 159 -19.61 15.77 13.86
N LYS A 160 -19.52 15.71 12.52
CA LYS A 160 -20.65 15.32 11.65
C LYS A 160 -21.06 13.87 11.90
N GLN A 161 -20.09 12.98 12.10
CA GLN A 161 -20.34 11.58 12.40
C GLN A 161 -21.08 11.43 13.75
N ALA A 162 -20.60 12.10 14.80
CA ALA A 162 -21.27 12.10 16.10
C ALA A 162 -22.70 12.66 16.03
N ALA A 163 -22.92 13.74 15.28
CA ALA A 163 -24.25 14.30 15.06
C ALA A 163 -25.16 13.35 14.28
N GLY A 164 -24.67 12.71 13.22
CA GLY A 164 -25.45 11.74 12.43
C GLY A 164 -25.88 10.52 13.25
N TRP A 165 -25.00 10.03 14.14
CA TRP A 165 -25.34 8.98 15.10
C TRP A 165 -26.39 9.45 16.10
N TYR A 166 -26.28 10.67 16.63
CA TYR A 166 -27.28 11.23 17.55
C TYR A 166 -28.69 11.29 16.94
N TYR A 167 -28.81 11.69 15.66
CA TYR A 167 -30.10 11.70 14.98
C TYR A 167 -30.67 10.28 14.80
N LEU A 168 -29.85 9.30 14.41
CA LEU A 168 -30.33 7.91 14.24
C LEU A 168 -30.83 7.31 15.55
N PHE A 169 -30.13 7.57 16.66
CA PHE A 169 -30.54 7.08 17.99
C PHE A 169 -31.80 7.78 18.51
N ALA A 170 -31.98 9.08 18.25
CA ALA A 170 -33.18 9.81 18.61
C ALA A 170 -34.43 9.33 17.85
N TYR A 171 -34.29 8.88 16.60
CA TYR A 171 -35.39 8.32 15.79
C TYR A 171 -35.76 6.87 16.14
N LEU A 172 -34.86 6.11 16.77
CA LEU A 172 -35.12 4.71 17.17
C LEU A 172 -35.64 4.57 18.60
N ASN A 173 -35.56 5.63 19.40
CA ASN A 173 -35.98 5.65 20.81
C ASN A 173 -37.05 6.71 21.11
N GLY A 174 -37.67 7.30 20.08
CA GLY A 174 -38.82 8.19 20.17
C GLY A 174 -40.01 7.59 19.42
#